data_AF-C0Z4K9-F1
#
_entry.id   AF-C0Z4K9-F1
#
_cell.length_a   1.000
_cell.length_b   1.000
_cell.length_c   1.000
_cell.angle_alpha   90.00
_cell.angle_beta   90.00
_cell.angle_gamma   90.00
#
_symmetry.space_group_name_H-M   'P 1'
#
loop_
_entity.id
_entity.type
_entity.pdbx_description
1 polymer ?
#
loop_
_entity_poly.entity_id
_entity_poly.type
_entity_poly.pdbx_seq_one_letter_code
_entity_poly.pdbx_strand_id
1 'polypeptide(L)'
;MNCLTQRQLIAYMEDRLTPVNKRNVESHLDHCTHCQHQLEQWIDELHQTEETMWKNSLSPNMDQKIIQMLSPHPVRVLNPATPSHQPPAWKQRSITIMKRMTLAAAALTIVVSGGMLVSPTFSSYVHAAFTNSPIGKADPVAPVSNSFLQKLADKGIAQAAKNGFAQSVDVSATDQGLTFTVHEVVADPLRISIAASLKDKNGKALDSFMSEMVSRSNKEPLIIIKDKQGNILIPSKEKNAQYPNKQWDHSMFVDNGVMILDRELRSYFDDVNKVPDELIVEFNIKQLDDIKGNWKLSVPVDMKKAKAAMKTHEINKAYTTPQGLKLNVKQITFAPSGVEMVIDRALAANENNAYSYELVNDKGTAVAAWDSTAVIYEANKRSNVIRDVKWEHTHSTESGARDFHYFYPIDESQNLTFKLGSVYTEEAAALTAKLDTNRLEKKEVITAKDQGDQFTFKKYQKDPNAVVDFEGYDGHHRVNDDGTTTKLEGYDLAFEATLSPDTAAMGPYQYWTITDETGKKYEDIDYLINKTEYKNDRAIFEGTIFLKNLTTLPKQLIITTEKRMVEHKNVEWEVPIYAGK
;
A
#
# COMPACT_ATOMS: atom_id res chain seq x y z
N MET A 1 -10.91 -43.87 -13.28
CA MET A 1 -9.91 -42.82 -12.98
C MET A 1 -8.96 -43.37 -11.93
N ASN A 2 -7.66 -43.12 -12.06
CA ASN A 2 -6.69 -43.58 -11.07
C ASN A 2 -6.86 -42.76 -9.78
N CYS A 3 -6.77 -43.42 -8.62
CA CYS A 3 -6.78 -42.77 -7.31
C CYS A 3 -5.60 -41.81 -7.16
N LEU A 4 -5.74 -40.79 -6.31
CA LEU A 4 -4.65 -39.88 -5.96
C LEU A 4 -3.54 -40.63 -5.24
N THR A 5 -2.30 -40.28 -5.56
CA THR A 5 -1.14 -40.78 -4.83
C THR A 5 -1.04 -40.10 -3.46
N GLN A 6 -0.44 -40.77 -2.48
CA GLN A 6 -0.20 -40.20 -1.16
C GLN A 6 0.51 -38.84 -1.27
N ARG A 7 1.52 -38.72 -2.14
CA ARG A 7 2.25 -37.46 -2.40
C ARG A 7 1.35 -36.31 -2.86
N GLN A 8 0.30 -36.59 -3.64
CA GLN A 8 -0.66 -35.57 -4.09
C GLN A 8 -1.58 -35.13 -2.94
N LEU A 9 -1.98 -36.05 -2.06
CA LEU A 9 -2.73 -35.72 -0.84
C LEU A 9 -1.88 -34.88 0.13
N ILE A 10 -0.59 -35.20 0.29
CA ILE A 10 0.38 -34.41 1.08
C ILE A 10 0.52 -33.00 0.51
N ALA A 11 0.76 -32.88 -0.79
CA ALA A 11 0.91 -31.58 -1.43
C ALA A 11 -0.38 -30.75 -1.34
N TYR A 12 -1.55 -31.39 -1.38
CA TYR A 12 -2.84 -30.73 -1.19
C TYR A 12 -3.02 -30.19 0.23
N MET A 13 -2.71 -30.98 1.27
CA MET A 13 -2.82 -30.55 2.67
C MET A 13 -1.85 -29.43 3.04
N GLU A 14 -0.62 -29.49 2.53
CA GLU A 14 0.41 -28.47 2.81
C GLU A 14 0.32 -27.25 1.88
N ASP A 15 -0.76 -27.13 1.11
CA ASP A 15 -1.00 -26.05 0.14
C ASP A 15 0.14 -25.83 -0.87
N ARG A 16 0.80 -26.93 -1.26
CA ARG A 16 1.93 -26.94 -2.22
C ARG A 16 1.49 -27.22 -3.67
N LEU A 17 0.18 -27.23 -3.94
CA LEU A 17 -0.36 -27.45 -5.29
C LEU A 17 -0.69 -26.12 -5.97
N THR A 18 -0.43 -26.04 -7.29
CA THR A 18 -0.89 -24.90 -8.10
C THR A 18 -2.43 -24.81 -8.11
N PRO A 19 -3.03 -23.63 -8.34
CA PRO A 19 -4.49 -23.45 -8.29
C PRO A 19 -5.28 -24.38 -9.23
N VAL A 20 -4.67 -24.81 -10.35
CA VAL A 20 -5.26 -25.76 -11.30
C VAL A 20 -5.18 -27.18 -10.76
N ASN A 21 -4.03 -27.59 -10.21
CA ASN A 21 -3.85 -28.92 -9.64
C ASN A 21 -4.63 -29.11 -8.34
N LYS A 22 -4.76 -28.05 -7.54
CA LYS A 22 -5.61 -28.01 -6.36
C LYS A 22 -7.07 -28.26 -6.72
N ARG A 23 -7.61 -27.53 -7.71
CA ARG A 23 -8.97 -27.77 -8.23
C ARG A 23 -9.18 -29.18 -8.79
N ASN A 24 -8.17 -29.76 -9.44
CA ASN A 24 -8.24 -31.14 -9.93
C ASN A 24 -8.25 -32.17 -8.78
N VAL A 25 -7.49 -31.93 -7.72
CA VAL A 25 -7.49 -32.76 -6.52
C VAL A 25 -8.79 -32.61 -5.74
N GLU A 26 -9.29 -31.39 -5.56
CA GLU A 26 -10.60 -31.11 -4.94
C GLU A 26 -11.74 -31.79 -5.71
N SER A 27 -11.78 -31.61 -7.03
CA SER A 27 -12.77 -32.26 -7.89
C SER A 27 -12.72 -33.80 -7.81
N HIS A 28 -11.52 -34.37 -7.65
CA HIS A 28 -11.36 -35.82 -7.44
C HIS A 28 -11.81 -36.24 -6.04
N LEU A 29 -11.44 -35.48 -5.00
CA LEU A 29 -11.84 -35.74 -3.62
C LEU A 29 -13.35 -35.64 -3.45
N ASP A 30 -14.05 -34.76 -4.16
CA ASP A 30 -15.52 -34.66 -4.12
C ASP A 30 -16.22 -35.96 -4.58
N HIS A 31 -15.55 -36.79 -5.38
CA HIS A 31 -16.16 -37.93 -6.05
C HIS A 31 -15.48 -39.28 -5.75
N CYS A 32 -14.42 -39.31 -4.94
CA CYS A 32 -13.63 -40.51 -4.66
C CYS A 32 -13.55 -40.81 -3.16
N THR A 33 -14.46 -41.66 -2.68
CA THR A 33 -14.56 -42.06 -1.26
C THR A 33 -13.29 -42.73 -0.73
N HIS A 34 -12.52 -43.41 -1.59
CA HIS A 34 -11.24 -44.01 -1.18
C HIS A 34 -10.18 -42.96 -0.84
N CYS A 35 -10.07 -41.90 -1.65
CA CYS A 35 -9.12 -40.81 -1.41
C CYS A 35 -9.58 -39.90 -0.25
N GLN A 36 -10.90 -39.73 -0.07
CA GLN A 36 -11.46 -39.07 1.11
C GLN A 36 -11.05 -39.80 2.40
N HIS A 37 -11.24 -41.12 2.47
CA HIS A 37 -10.86 -41.90 3.64
C HIS A 37 -9.34 -41.90 3.91
N GLN A 38 -8.51 -41.93 2.87
CA GLN A 38 -7.06 -41.81 3.06
C GLN A 38 -6.64 -40.44 3.61
N LEU A 39 -7.32 -39.38 3.19
CA LEU A 39 -7.08 -38.02 3.69
C LEU A 39 -7.55 -37.89 5.14
N GLU A 40 -8.74 -38.39 5.47
CA GLU A 40 -9.29 -38.40 6.84
C GLU A 40 -8.38 -39.17 7.80
N GLN A 41 -7.98 -40.38 7.44
CA GLN A 41 -7.10 -41.21 8.28
C GLN A 41 -5.79 -40.48 8.61
N TRP A 42 -5.27 -39.70 7.66
CA TRP A 42 -4.01 -39.01 7.81
C TRP A 42 -4.14 -37.69 8.60
N ILE A 43 -5.29 -37.00 8.50
CA ILE A 43 -5.65 -35.88 9.39
C ILE A 43 -5.78 -36.38 10.84
N ASP A 44 -6.40 -37.54 11.05
CA ASP A 44 -6.56 -38.13 12.38
C ASP A 44 -5.21 -38.50 13.02
N GLU A 45 -4.24 -38.97 12.22
CA GLU A 45 -2.86 -39.22 12.68
C GLU A 45 -2.15 -37.92 13.11
N LEU A 46 -2.37 -36.80 12.40
CA LEU A 46 -1.80 -35.50 12.77
C LEU A 46 -2.39 -34.94 14.07
N HIS A 47 -3.72 -35.05 14.26
CA HIS A 47 -4.37 -34.63 15.51
C HIS A 47 -3.91 -35.41 16.74
N GLN A 48 -3.64 -36.72 16.61
CA GLN A 48 -3.07 -37.52 17.72
C GLN A 48 -1.65 -37.07 18.10
N THR A 49 -0.90 -36.50 17.15
CA THR A 49 0.45 -35.98 17.36
C THR A 49 0.43 -34.62 18.09
N GLU A 50 -0.64 -33.83 17.90
CA GLU A 50 -0.82 -32.50 18.51
C GLU A 50 -1.37 -32.58 19.94
N GLU A 51 -2.36 -33.45 20.22
CA GLU A 51 -2.92 -33.62 21.57
C GLU A 51 -1.88 -34.11 22.61
N THR A 52 -0.84 -34.82 22.15
CA THR A 52 0.24 -35.30 23.03
C THR A 52 1.30 -34.24 23.32
N MET A 53 1.46 -33.21 22.46
CA MET A 53 2.41 -32.11 22.70
C MET A 53 1.90 -31.04 23.69
N TRP A 54 0.60 -30.73 23.68
CA TRP A 54 0.06 -29.59 24.44
C TRP A 54 -0.38 -29.90 25.88
N LYS A 55 -0.46 -31.18 26.27
CA LYS A 55 -0.94 -31.58 27.60
C LYS A 55 0.01 -31.22 28.75
N ASN A 56 1.24 -30.79 28.47
CA ASN A 56 2.27 -30.48 29.47
C ASN A 56 2.60 -28.98 29.64
N SER A 57 1.88 -28.06 28.99
CA SER A 57 2.30 -26.64 28.92
C SER A 57 1.36 -25.61 29.58
N LEU A 58 0.23 -26.02 30.16
CA LEU A 58 -0.70 -25.05 30.76
C LEU A 58 -0.59 -25.03 32.28
N SER A 59 -0.31 -23.85 32.85
CA SER A 59 -0.18 -23.69 34.30
C SER A 59 -1.53 -23.91 34.99
N PRO A 60 -1.59 -24.52 36.19
CA PRO A 60 -2.83 -24.93 36.87
C PRO A 60 -3.86 -23.83 37.16
N ASN A 61 -3.51 -22.55 36.93
CA ASN A 61 -4.32 -21.39 37.34
C ASN A 61 -4.73 -20.49 36.15
N MET A 62 -4.52 -20.93 34.91
CA MET A 62 -4.84 -20.13 33.73
C MET A 62 -6.35 -19.89 33.60
N ASP A 63 -7.16 -20.88 33.96
CA ASP A 63 -8.62 -20.80 33.91
C ASP A 63 -9.16 -19.74 34.89
N GLN A 64 -8.54 -19.62 36.07
CA GLN A 64 -8.93 -18.62 37.07
C GLN A 64 -8.60 -17.19 36.63
N LYS A 65 -7.48 -17.00 35.92
CA LYS A 65 -7.12 -15.69 35.34
C LYS A 65 -8.11 -15.26 34.26
N ILE A 66 -8.57 -16.20 33.44
CA ILE A 66 -9.56 -15.93 32.38
C ILE A 66 -10.91 -15.57 33.01
N ILE A 67 -11.35 -16.31 34.04
CA ILE A 67 -12.61 -16.03 34.75
C ILE A 67 -12.57 -14.66 35.46
N GLN A 68 -11.42 -14.24 35.98
CA GLN A 68 -11.27 -12.91 36.61
C GLN A 68 -11.25 -11.73 35.61
N MET A 69 -10.96 -11.99 34.33
CA MET A 69 -10.98 -10.97 33.28
C MET A 69 -12.37 -10.75 32.65
N LEU A 70 -13.35 -11.57 33.01
CA LEU A 70 -14.73 -11.43 32.55
C LEU A 70 -15.52 -10.55 33.54
N SER A 71 -16.15 -9.47 33.05
CA SER A 71 -16.92 -8.55 33.91
C SER A 71 -18.20 -9.20 34.44
N PRO A 72 -18.56 -9.03 35.72
CA PRO A 72 -19.73 -9.68 36.31
C PRO A 72 -21.02 -9.07 35.76
N HIS A 73 -21.85 -9.89 35.11
CA HIS A 73 -23.25 -9.54 34.84
C HIS A 73 -24.12 -10.03 36.02
N PRO A 74 -25.10 -9.25 36.50
CA PRO A 74 -25.97 -9.70 37.57
C PRO A 74 -26.98 -10.73 37.02
N VAL A 75 -26.84 -11.99 37.45
CA VAL A 75 -27.88 -13.00 37.27
C VAL A 75 -29.01 -12.67 38.26
N ARG A 76 -30.12 -12.10 37.77
CA ARG A 76 -31.37 -12.09 38.54
C ARG A 76 -31.94 -13.50 38.54
N VAL A 77 -32.00 -14.08 39.74
CA VAL A 77 -32.66 -15.34 40.06
C VAL A 77 -34.10 -15.31 39.57
N LEU A 78 -34.44 -16.16 38.61
CA LEU A 78 -35.82 -16.45 38.24
C LEU A 78 -36.35 -17.55 39.19
N ASN A 79 -37.43 -17.26 39.90
CA ASN A 79 -38.19 -18.28 40.62
C ASN A 79 -38.80 -19.28 39.61
N PRO A 80 -38.87 -20.58 39.93
CA PRO A 80 -39.44 -21.57 39.03
C PRO A 80 -40.97 -21.49 39.03
N ALA A 81 -41.56 -21.30 37.85
CA ALA A 81 -42.98 -21.54 37.63
C ALA A 81 -43.18 -22.96 37.07
N THR A 82 -44.13 -23.68 37.67
CA THR A 82 -44.52 -25.06 37.40
C THR A 82 -45.01 -25.29 35.97
N PRO A 83 -44.79 -26.49 35.38
CA PRO A 83 -45.20 -26.78 34.01
C PRO A 83 -46.67 -27.23 33.93
N SER A 84 -47.41 -26.69 32.95
CA SER A 84 -48.70 -27.25 32.51
C SER A 84 -48.56 -27.75 31.07
N HIS A 85 -48.75 -29.05 30.89
CA HIS A 85 -48.84 -29.75 29.62
C HIS A 85 -50.18 -29.45 28.93
N GLN A 86 -50.17 -29.16 27.62
CA GLN A 86 -51.01 -29.83 26.61
C GLN A 86 -50.43 -29.61 25.20
N PRO A 87 -50.42 -30.63 24.31
CA PRO A 87 -50.08 -30.46 22.90
C PRO A 87 -51.34 -30.29 22.04
N PRO A 88 -51.33 -29.48 20.97
CA PRO A 88 -52.41 -29.53 19.99
C PRO A 88 -52.09 -30.42 18.80
N ALA A 89 -53.14 -31.10 18.37
CA ALA A 89 -53.19 -32.04 17.26
C ALA A 89 -53.27 -31.34 15.88
N TRP A 90 -52.81 -32.09 14.89
CA TRP A 90 -52.80 -31.83 13.44
C TRP A 90 -54.20 -32.00 12.80
N LYS A 91 -54.61 -31.12 11.86
CA LYS A 91 -55.14 -31.45 10.50
C LYS A 91 -55.52 -30.21 9.63
N GLN A 92 -54.79 -30.12 8.51
CA GLN A 92 -55.17 -29.94 7.08
C GLN A 92 -55.99 -28.74 6.52
N ARG A 93 -55.33 -28.09 5.52
CA ARG A 93 -55.81 -27.56 4.19
C ARG A 93 -56.84 -26.42 4.21
N SER A 94 -56.87 -25.42 3.32
CA SER A 94 -56.10 -24.98 2.14
C SER A 94 -56.60 -23.58 1.71
N ILE A 95 -55.70 -22.71 1.21
CA ILE A 95 -55.83 -21.64 0.18
C ILE A 95 -57.14 -20.83 0.11
N THR A 96 -57.08 -19.48 0.18
CA THR A 96 -57.66 -18.52 -0.81
C THR A 96 -57.33 -17.04 -0.48
N ILE A 97 -56.49 -16.43 -1.31
CA ILE A 97 -56.64 -15.10 -1.99
C ILE A 97 -57.09 -13.88 -1.16
N MET A 98 -56.11 -13.01 -0.90
CA MET A 98 -56.10 -11.56 -1.17
C MET A 98 -57.46 -10.82 -1.22
N LYS A 99 -57.73 -9.99 -0.21
CA LYS A 99 -58.44 -8.70 -0.37
C LYS A 99 -58.40 -7.87 0.92
N ARG A 100 -58.06 -6.58 0.72
CA ARG A 100 -58.28 -5.39 1.58
C ARG A 100 -57.10 -4.95 2.45
N MET A 101 -56.32 -4.03 1.86
CA MET A 101 -55.77 -2.89 2.58
C MET A 101 -56.89 -2.14 3.32
N THR A 102 -56.63 -1.73 4.55
CA THR A 102 -57.17 -0.47 5.08
C THR A 102 -56.23 0.07 6.14
N LEU A 103 -55.80 1.31 5.90
CA LEU A 103 -54.98 2.12 6.78
C LEU A 103 -55.73 2.42 8.10
N ALA A 104 -55.02 2.33 9.22
CA ALA A 104 -55.30 3.15 10.41
C ALA A 104 -54.01 3.27 11.24
N ALA A 105 -53.41 4.45 11.20
CA ALA A 105 -52.36 4.86 12.13
C ALA A 105 -53.00 5.25 13.47
N ALA A 106 -52.57 4.64 14.57
CA ALA A 106 -52.73 5.18 15.91
C ALA A 106 -51.75 4.51 16.90
N ALA A 107 -51.01 5.38 17.60
CA ALA A 107 -50.35 5.16 18.90
C ALA A 107 -49.24 4.09 18.98
N LEU A 108 -48.00 4.54 18.76
CA LEU A 108 -46.77 3.90 19.24
C LEU A 108 -46.72 3.96 20.79
N THR A 109 -47.05 2.85 21.44
CA THR A 109 -46.57 2.55 22.80
C THR A 109 -45.47 1.50 22.70
N ILE A 110 -44.26 1.93 23.05
CA ILE A 110 -43.05 1.11 23.11
C ILE A 110 -43.20 0.10 24.25
N VAL A 111 -43.28 -1.18 23.91
CA VAL A 111 -42.83 -2.28 24.76
C VAL A 111 -42.02 -3.21 23.88
N VAL A 112 -40.71 -3.01 23.88
CA VAL A 112 -39.76 -3.93 23.22
C VAL A 112 -39.33 -4.95 24.26
N SER A 113 -39.87 -6.15 24.16
CA SER A 113 -39.28 -7.34 24.76
C SER A 113 -39.53 -8.53 23.84
N GLY A 114 -38.46 -8.93 23.13
CA GLY A 114 -38.23 -10.28 22.62
C GLY A 114 -39.17 -10.82 21.55
N GLY A 115 -38.75 -10.76 20.29
CA GLY A 115 -39.38 -11.52 19.20
C GLY A 115 -38.74 -11.25 17.85
N MET A 116 -37.92 -12.20 17.41
CA MET A 116 -37.13 -12.19 16.18
C MET A 116 -37.97 -12.16 14.87
N LEU A 117 -37.37 -11.56 13.83
CA LEU A 117 -37.46 -11.89 12.39
C LEU A 117 -38.81 -11.65 11.67
N VAL A 118 -38.88 -10.61 10.82
CA VAL A 118 -38.78 -10.67 9.33
C VAL A 118 -39.33 -9.39 8.67
N SER A 119 -38.46 -8.52 8.17
CA SER A 119 -38.68 -7.71 6.94
C SER A 119 -37.49 -6.75 6.69
N PRO A 120 -36.73 -6.91 5.59
CA PRO A 120 -35.62 -6.02 5.21
C PRO A 120 -36.02 -4.56 4.90
N THR A 121 -37.30 -4.28 4.65
CA THR A 121 -37.72 -2.95 4.19
C THR A 121 -37.87 -1.92 5.31
N PHE A 122 -37.99 -2.35 6.57
CA PHE A 122 -38.08 -1.41 7.69
C PHE A 122 -36.70 -0.89 8.13
N SER A 123 -35.64 -1.69 7.99
CA SER A 123 -34.25 -1.25 8.22
C SER A 123 -33.87 -0.08 7.31
N SER A 124 -34.21 -0.16 6.02
CA SER A 124 -33.97 0.92 5.06
C SER A 124 -34.84 2.16 5.33
N TYR A 125 -36.06 1.99 5.87
CA TYR A 125 -36.96 3.11 6.16
C TYR A 125 -36.58 3.84 7.46
N VAL A 126 -36.10 3.10 8.46
CA VAL A 126 -35.62 3.68 9.72
C VAL A 126 -34.26 4.35 9.51
N HIS A 127 -33.36 3.78 8.69
CA HIS A 127 -32.10 4.48 8.35
C HIS A 127 -32.31 5.73 7.49
N ALA A 128 -33.22 5.70 6.51
CA ALA A 128 -33.54 6.87 5.70
C ALA A 128 -34.28 7.98 6.47
N ALA A 129 -34.98 7.64 7.56
CA ALA A 129 -35.61 8.62 8.45
C ALA A 129 -34.61 9.33 9.38
N PHE A 130 -33.43 8.74 9.62
CA PHE A 130 -32.37 9.34 10.45
C PHE A 130 -31.25 10.04 9.66
N THR A 131 -31.22 9.92 8.32
CA THR A 131 -30.24 10.63 7.47
C THR A 131 -30.69 12.02 7.00
N ASN A 132 -31.91 12.45 7.32
CA ASN A 132 -32.45 13.77 6.94
C ASN A 132 -32.69 14.70 8.15
N SER A 133 -31.86 14.62 9.20
CA SER A 133 -31.87 15.62 10.27
C SER A 133 -30.68 16.59 10.11
N PRO A 134 -30.90 17.92 10.18
CA PRO A 134 -29.85 18.89 9.98
C PRO A 134 -28.78 18.77 11.06
N ILE A 135 -27.52 18.84 10.61
CA ILE A 135 -26.27 18.87 11.36
C ILE A 135 -26.46 19.68 12.66
N GLY A 136 -26.51 18.98 13.79
CA GLY A 136 -26.77 19.56 15.09
C GLY A 136 -26.10 18.74 16.18
N LYS A 137 -24.93 19.24 16.62
CA LYS A 137 -24.14 18.83 17.79
C LYS A 137 -23.53 17.42 17.69
N ALA A 138 -22.29 17.37 17.23
CA ALA A 138 -21.41 16.25 17.46
C ALA A 138 -21.14 16.13 18.97
N ASP A 139 -21.58 15.03 19.58
CA ASP A 139 -21.09 14.64 20.90
C ASP A 139 -19.58 14.33 20.81
N PRO A 140 -18.78 14.64 21.84
CA PRO A 140 -17.35 14.35 21.84
C PRO A 140 -17.12 12.83 21.78
N VAL A 141 -16.40 12.40 20.75
CA VAL A 141 -16.03 11.00 20.48
C VAL A 141 -15.19 10.46 21.64
N ALA A 142 -15.64 9.37 22.27
CA ALA A 142 -14.89 8.70 23.33
C ALA A 142 -13.56 8.11 22.79
N PRO A 143 -12.47 8.10 23.58
CA PRO A 143 -11.22 7.49 23.16
C PRO A 143 -11.39 5.99 22.87
N VAL A 144 -10.97 5.56 21.68
CA VAL A 144 -11.14 4.19 21.19
C VAL A 144 -10.13 3.27 21.89
N SER A 145 -10.57 2.51 22.91
CA SER A 145 -9.70 1.62 23.69
C SER A 145 -9.17 0.41 22.90
N ASN A 146 -9.61 0.21 21.65
CA ASN A 146 -9.23 -0.87 20.74
C ASN A 146 -9.09 -0.38 19.28
N SER A 147 -8.43 0.76 19.06
CA SER A 147 -8.20 1.33 17.73
C SER A 147 -7.50 0.33 16.78
N PHE A 148 -8.06 0.16 15.58
CA PHE A 148 -7.44 -0.63 14.50
C PHE A 148 -6.28 0.16 13.88
N LEU A 149 -6.50 1.47 13.68
CA LEU A 149 -5.49 2.35 13.09
C LEU A 149 -4.25 2.49 13.98
N GLN A 150 -4.42 2.44 15.31
CA GLN A 150 -3.30 2.40 16.24
C GLN A 150 -2.44 1.13 16.10
N LYS A 151 -3.03 -0.01 15.70
CA LYS A 151 -2.37 -1.32 15.68
C LYS A 151 -1.82 -1.70 14.31
N LEU A 152 -2.54 -1.33 13.25
CA LEU A 152 -2.34 -1.86 11.91
C LEU A 152 -1.86 -0.82 10.89
N ALA A 153 -2.13 0.47 11.11
CA ALA A 153 -1.72 1.51 10.16
C ALA A 153 -0.23 1.85 10.29
N ASP A 154 0.27 2.71 9.39
CA ASP A 154 1.64 3.20 9.46
C ASP A 154 1.92 3.97 10.76
N LYS A 155 3.21 4.17 11.05
CA LYS A 155 3.68 4.76 12.33
C LYS A 155 3.04 6.13 12.63
N GLY A 156 2.82 6.95 11.62
CA GLY A 156 2.27 8.30 11.77
C GLY A 156 0.77 8.27 12.06
N ILE A 157 0.01 7.46 11.32
CA ILE A 157 -1.42 7.24 11.60
C ILE A 157 -1.61 6.59 12.97
N ALA A 158 -0.80 5.59 13.31
CA ALA A 158 -0.86 4.91 14.59
C ALA A 158 -0.58 5.86 15.76
N GLN A 159 0.39 6.76 15.62
CA GLN A 159 0.68 7.81 16.61
C GLN A 159 -0.46 8.82 16.73
N ALA A 160 -1.03 9.27 15.61
CA ALA A 160 -2.19 10.15 15.61
C ALA A 160 -3.41 9.49 16.31
N ALA A 161 -3.69 8.23 16.00
CA ALA A 161 -4.75 7.45 16.65
C ALA A 161 -4.51 7.36 18.17
N LYS A 162 -3.29 7.00 18.59
CA LYS A 162 -2.87 6.93 20.00
C LYS A 162 -3.04 8.28 20.73
N ASN A 163 -2.80 9.40 20.03
CA ASN A 163 -2.95 10.75 20.56
C ASN A 163 -4.41 11.26 20.52
N GLY A 164 -5.36 10.38 20.19
CA GLY A 164 -6.80 10.66 20.22
C GLY A 164 -7.31 11.43 19.01
N PHE A 165 -6.63 11.38 17.86
CA PHE A 165 -7.14 11.92 16.59
C PHE A 165 -7.98 10.89 15.82
N ALA A 166 -8.06 9.66 16.31
CA ALA A 166 -8.96 8.64 15.83
C ALA A 166 -10.42 8.97 16.12
N GLN A 167 -11.28 8.73 15.13
CA GLN A 167 -12.73 8.83 15.20
C GLN A 167 -13.33 7.45 14.99
N SER A 168 -14.07 6.94 15.97
CA SER A 168 -14.94 5.78 15.75
C SER A 168 -16.19 6.25 15.00
N VAL A 169 -16.46 5.59 13.87
CA VAL A 169 -17.58 5.92 13.00
C VAL A 169 -18.61 4.80 12.98
N ASP A 170 -18.15 3.54 12.91
CA ASP A 170 -18.96 2.32 12.96
C ASP A 170 -20.20 2.35 12.05
N VAL A 171 -20.02 2.86 10.82
CA VAL A 171 -21.07 2.91 9.80
C VAL A 171 -21.00 1.69 8.90
N SER A 172 -22.15 1.10 8.60
CA SER A 172 -22.22 -0.11 7.80
C SER A 172 -23.32 -0.09 6.75
N ALA A 173 -23.09 -0.80 5.65
CA ALA A 173 -24.11 -1.14 4.67
C ALA A 173 -24.17 -2.67 4.54
N THR A 174 -25.39 -3.22 4.45
CA THR A 174 -25.60 -4.66 4.25
C THR A 174 -26.43 -4.88 2.99
N ASP A 175 -25.94 -5.73 2.10
CA ASP A 175 -26.65 -6.24 0.93
C ASP A 175 -26.14 -7.64 0.60
N GLN A 176 -26.97 -8.48 -0.01
CA GLN A 176 -26.64 -9.87 -0.39
C GLN A 176 -26.09 -10.73 0.77
N GLY A 177 -26.47 -10.41 2.01
CA GLY A 177 -25.95 -11.10 3.20
C GLY A 177 -24.49 -10.76 3.53
N LEU A 178 -23.92 -9.72 2.92
CA LEU A 178 -22.60 -9.19 3.21
C LEU A 178 -22.74 -7.81 3.85
N THR A 179 -21.96 -7.55 4.89
CA THR A 179 -21.94 -6.27 5.61
C THR A 179 -20.57 -5.63 5.48
N PHE A 180 -20.51 -4.50 4.79
CA PHE A 180 -19.34 -3.65 4.73
C PHE A 180 -19.43 -2.61 5.85
N THR A 181 -18.38 -2.50 6.67
CA THR A 181 -18.34 -1.61 7.84
C THR A 181 -17.07 -0.77 7.81
N VAL A 182 -17.21 0.53 8.02
CA VAL A 182 -16.11 1.44 8.34
C VAL A 182 -16.10 1.67 9.84
N HIS A 183 -15.03 1.23 10.50
CA HIS A 183 -14.89 1.26 11.96
C HIS A 183 -14.33 2.60 12.42
N GLU A 184 -13.25 3.04 11.79
CA GLU A 184 -12.41 4.11 12.32
C GLU A 184 -11.85 4.99 11.20
N VAL A 185 -11.68 6.28 11.49
CA VAL A 185 -11.01 7.25 10.63
C VAL A 185 -9.99 8.05 11.43
N VAL A 186 -8.79 8.20 10.88
CA VAL A 186 -7.84 9.25 11.27
C VAL A 186 -7.68 10.15 10.06
N ALA A 187 -7.83 11.46 10.26
CA ALA A 187 -7.64 12.42 9.19
C ALA A 187 -7.03 13.71 9.71
N ASP A 188 -6.13 14.26 8.90
CA ASP A 188 -5.63 15.61 9.00
C ASP A 188 -5.45 16.19 7.58
N PRO A 189 -5.10 17.46 7.42
CA PRO A 189 -4.90 18.06 6.10
C PRO A 189 -3.83 17.42 5.21
N LEU A 190 -2.95 16.56 5.73
CA LEU A 190 -2.02 15.81 4.88
C LEU A 190 -2.72 14.60 4.26
N ARG A 191 -3.54 13.87 5.04
CA ARG A 191 -4.11 12.57 4.61
C ARG A 191 -5.28 12.09 5.45
N ILE A 192 -6.04 11.16 4.86
CA ILE A 192 -7.11 10.37 5.46
C ILE A 192 -6.68 8.90 5.49
N SER A 193 -6.89 8.24 6.62
CA SER A 193 -6.73 6.79 6.81
C SER A 193 -8.01 6.20 7.40
N ILE A 194 -8.51 5.11 6.80
CA ILE A 194 -9.79 4.49 7.16
C ILE A 194 -9.57 3.00 7.44
N ALA A 195 -10.06 2.52 8.59
CA ALA A 195 -10.15 1.10 8.89
C ALA A 195 -11.53 0.55 8.54
N ALA A 196 -11.58 -0.47 7.69
CA ALA A 196 -12.82 -1.08 7.23
C ALA A 196 -12.78 -2.62 7.26
N SER A 197 -13.95 -3.27 7.31
CA SER A 197 -14.09 -4.72 7.22
C SER A 197 -15.28 -5.12 6.36
N LEU A 198 -15.23 -6.32 5.80
CA LEU A 198 -16.38 -6.98 5.17
C LEU A 198 -16.66 -8.30 5.88
N LYS A 199 -17.92 -8.50 6.26
CA LYS A 199 -18.38 -9.71 6.97
C LYS A 199 -19.51 -10.41 6.23
N ASP A 200 -19.54 -11.72 6.30
CA ASP A 200 -20.65 -12.53 5.80
C ASP A 200 -21.87 -12.48 6.75
N LYS A 201 -22.94 -13.18 6.36
CA LYS A 201 -24.20 -13.28 7.13
C LYS A 201 -24.04 -13.92 8.51
N ASN A 202 -22.95 -14.64 8.74
CA ASN A 202 -22.63 -15.29 10.00
C ASN A 202 -21.69 -14.42 10.86
N GLY A 203 -21.30 -13.24 10.36
CA GLY A 203 -20.36 -12.35 11.01
C GLY A 203 -18.88 -12.73 10.82
N LYS A 204 -18.58 -13.71 9.95
CA LYS A 204 -17.21 -14.11 9.61
C LYS A 204 -16.60 -13.06 8.68
N ALA A 205 -15.38 -12.61 8.99
CA ALA A 205 -14.65 -11.72 8.09
C ALA A 205 -14.32 -12.41 6.76
N LEU A 206 -14.33 -11.64 5.68
CA LEU A 206 -14.05 -12.11 4.33
C LEU A 206 -12.81 -11.41 3.77
N ASP A 207 -11.80 -12.19 3.40
CA ASP A 207 -10.51 -11.65 2.95
C ASP A 207 -10.42 -11.54 1.42
N SER A 208 -10.86 -12.53 0.64
CA SER A 208 -10.73 -12.53 -0.83
C SER A 208 -11.41 -11.31 -1.48
N PHE A 209 -12.66 -11.05 -1.08
CA PHE A 209 -13.50 -9.98 -1.63
C PHE A 209 -12.95 -8.58 -1.36
N MET A 210 -12.21 -8.40 -0.28
CA MET A 210 -11.64 -7.10 0.10
C MET A 210 -10.50 -6.72 -0.84
N SER A 211 -9.67 -7.67 -1.27
CA SER A 211 -8.53 -7.39 -2.16
C SER A 211 -8.96 -6.96 -3.57
N GLU A 212 -10.07 -7.54 -4.07
CA GLU A 212 -10.62 -7.22 -5.39
C GLU A 212 -11.42 -5.91 -5.39
N MET A 213 -12.10 -5.57 -4.29
CA MET A 213 -12.85 -4.33 -4.15
C MET A 213 -11.99 -3.10 -4.43
N VAL A 214 -10.74 -3.06 -3.95
CA VAL A 214 -9.82 -1.93 -4.12
C VAL A 214 -8.77 -2.21 -5.20
N SER A 215 -8.97 -3.27 -5.99
CA SER A 215 -8.08 -3.67 -7.07
C SER A 215 -8.05 -2.63 -8.20
N ARG A 216 -6.89 -2.54 -8.82
CA ARG A 216 -6.52 -1.55 -9.84
C ARG A 216 -7.27 -1.70 -11.15
N SER A 217 -8.16 -2.67 -11.33
CA SER A 217 -8.85 -2.98 -12.59
C SER A 217 -10.24 -2.33 -12.72
N ASN A 218 -10.83 -1.85 -11.62
CA ASN A 218 -12.16 -1.26 -11.63
C ASN A 218 -12.16 0.13 -12.30
N LYS A 219 -13.00 0.29 -13.33
CA LYS A 219 -13.13 1.53 -14.12
C LYS A 219 -14.08 2.56 -13.49
N GLU A 220 -14.90 2.16 -12.53
CA GLU A 220 -15.80 3.06 -11.79
C GLU A 220 -15.21 3.45 -10.44
N PRO A 221 -15.31 4.72 -10.01
CA PRO A 221 -14.85 5.16 -8.70
C PRO A 221 -15.74 4.58 -7.60
N LEU A 222 -15.14 3.74 -6.74
CA LEU A 222 -15.80 3.10 -5.60
C LEU A 222 -15.74 3.97 -4.36
N ILE A 223 -14.68 4.77 -4.23
CA ILE A 223 -14.43 5.66 -3.09
C ILE A 223 -14.29 7.08 -3.62
N ILE A 224 -15.14 7.99 -3.15
CA ILE A 224 -15.20 9.38 -3.59
C ILE A 224 -15.14 10.30 -2.38
N ILE A 225 -14.34 11.37 -2.46
CA ILE A 225 -14.32 12.42 -1.45
C ILE A 225 -15.26 13.54 -1.88
N LYS A 226 -16.09 14.01 -0.96
CA LYS A 226 -17.01 15.13 -1.14
C LYS A 226 -16.77 16.19 -0.09
N ASP A 227 -17.11 17.43 -0.43
CA ASP A 227 -17.24 18.49 0.56
C ASP A 227 -18.50 18.29 1.44
N LYS A 228 -18.66 19.15 2.45
CA LYS A 228 -19.81 19.14 3.36
C LYS A 228 -21.15 19.40 2.66
N GLN A 229 -21.14 20.05 1.50
CA GLN A 229 -22.32 20.32 0.69
C GLN A 229 -22.68 19.13 -0.23
N GLY A 230 -21.83 18.10 -0.27
CA GLY A 230 -22.01 16.91 -1.09
C GLY A 230 -21.45 17.04 -2.51
N ASN A 231 -20.71 18.11 -2.81
CA ASN A 231 -20.04 18.24 -4.10
C ASN A 231 -18.83 17.30 -4.14
N ILE A 232 -18.68 16.59 -5.24
CA ILE A 232 -17.55 15.68 -5.46
C ILE A 232 -16.27 16.50 -5.66
N LEU A 233 -15.26 16.21 -4.84
CA LEU A 233 -13.93 16.75 -5.02
C LEU A 233 -13.19 15.95 -6.08
N ILE A 234 -12.66 16.66 -7.07
CA ILE A 234 -11.90 16.07 -8.17
C ILE A 234 -10.44 16.48 -8.00
N PRO A 235 -9.51 15.52 -7.96
CA PRO A 235 -8.10 15.81 -7.86
C PRO A 235 -7.59 16.55 -9.10
N SER A 236 -6.72 17.54 -8.91
CA SER A 236 -6.31 18.54 -9.91
C SER A 236 -5.73 17.97 -11.20
N LYS A 237 -5.10 16.79 -11.16
CA LYS A 237 -4.40 16.17 -12.29
C LYS A 237 -5.11 14.95 -12.90
N GLU A 238 -6.31 14.62 -12.45
CA GLU A 238 -6.84 13.27 -12.61
C GLU A 238 -8.15 13.19 -13.40
N LYS A 239 -8.45 14.22 -14.21
CA LYS A 239 -9.64 14.24 -15.09
C LYS A 239 -9.72 13.05 -16.07
N ASN A 240 -8.62 12.32 -16.30
CA ASN A 240 -8.52 11.21 -17.25
C ASN A 240 -7.93 9.90 -16.65
N ALA A 241 -7.99 9.68 -15.33
CA ALA A 241 -7.41 8.48 -14.72
C ALA A 241 -8.10 7.20 -15.23
N GLN A 242 -7.33 6.29 -15.85
CA GLN A 242 -7.82 5.01 -16.38
C GLN A 242 -8.41 4.10 -15.28
N TYR A 243 -7.97 4.30 -14.03
CA TYR A 243 -8.36 3.53 -12.85
C TYR A 243 -8.50 4.44 -11.63
N PRO A 244 -9.69 5.04 -11.39
CA PRO A 244 -9.87 6.07 -10.37
C PRO A 244 -9.61 5.57 -8.93
N ASN A 245 -9.70 4.26 -8.67
CA ASN A 245 -9.43 3.70 -7.33
C ASN A 245 -7.95 3.41 -7.06
N LYS A 246 -7.07 3.41 -8.09
CA LYS A 246 -5.63 3.11 -7.96
C LYS A 246 -4.89 4.04 -6.98
N GLN A 247 -5.51 5.17 -6.71
CA GLN A 247 -5.07 6.30 -5.91
C GLN A 247 -5.22 6.13 -4.40
N TRP A 248 -6.12 5.25 -3.97
CA TRP A 248 -6.22 4.84 -2.57
C TRP A 248 -5.22 3.72 -2.36
N ASP A 249 -4.27 3.92 -1.43
CA ASP A 249 -3.43 2.83 -0.99
C ASP A 249 -4.22 1.93 -0.06
N HIS A 250 -3.94 0.63 -0.09
CA HIS A 250 -4.63 -0.32 0.74
C HIS A 250 -3.69 -1.37 1.29
N SER A 251 -3.86 -1.68 2.57
CA SER A 251 -3.17 -2.76 3.25
C SER A 251 -4.20 -3.70 3.88
N MET A 252 -4.03 -4.99 3.66
CA MET A 252 -4.92 -6.02 4.15
C MET A 252 -4.31 -6.80 5.30
N PHE A 253 -5.07 -6.93 6.39
CA PHE A 253 -4.69 -7.67 7.59
C PHE A 253 -5.66 -8.83 7.78
N VAL A 254 -5.39 -9.93 7.06
CA VAL A 254 -6.21 -11.15 6.96
C VAL A 254 -6.55 -11.71 8.35
N ASP A 255 -5.55 -11.81 9.23
CA ASP A 255 -5.73 -12.32 10.61
C ASP A 255 -6.72 -11.47 11.44
N ASN A 256 -6.92 -10.21 11.06
CA ASN A 256 -7.80 -9.27 11.75
C ASN A 256 -9.12 -9.06 11.00
N GLY A 257 -9.25 -9.51 9.74
CA GLY A 257 -10.39 -9.24 8.88
C GLY A 257 -10.60 -7.75 8.59
N VAL A 258 -9.52 -6.97 8.56
CA VAL A 258 -9.53 -5.51 8.43
C VAL A 258 -8.63 -5.06 7.29
N MET A 259 -9.07 -4.02 6.59
CA MET A 259 -8.28 -3.29 5.60
C MET A 259 -8.07 -1.86 6.09
N ILE A 260 -6.87 -1.34 5.85
CA ILE A 260 -6.56 0.08 5.97
C ILE A 260 -6.55 0.69 4.56
N LEU A 261 -7.24 1.83 4.42
CA LEU A 261 -7.36 2.61 3.20
C LEU A 261 -6.78 3.99 3.42
N ASP A 262 -5.75 4.36 2.65
CA ASP A 262 -5.05 5.62 2.79
C ASP A 262 -5.20 6.49 1.54
N ARG A 263 -5.51 7.78 1.77
CA ARG A 263 -5.59 8.79 0.71
C ARG A 263 -5.05 10.11 1.18
N GLU A 264 -4.13 10.64 0.41
CA GLU A 264 -3.63 11.98 0.59
C GLU A 264 -4.58 13.08 0.08
N LEU A 265 -4.43 14.29 0.62
CA LEU A 265 -5.30 15.42 0.30
C LEU A 265 -4.66 16.50 -0.58
N ARG A 266 -3.35 16.42 -0.85
CA ARG A 266 -2.60 17.40 -1.65
C ARG A 266 -3.02 17.40 -3.12
N SER A 267 -3.44 16.26 -3.67
CA SER A 267 -3.99 16.21 -5.03
C SER A 267 -5.33 16.93 -5.18
N TYR A 268 -6.05 17.18 -4.09
CA TYR A 268 -7.31 17.92 -4.07
C TYR A 268 -7.11 19.40 -3.70
N PHE A 269 -6.07 19.68 -2.90
CA PHE A 269 -5.80 21.01 -2.36
C PHE A 269 -4.31 21.33 -2.47
N ASP A 270 -3.96 22.33 -3.29
CA ASP A 270 -2.57 22.79 -3.46
C ASP A 270 -1.94 23.41 -2.19
N ASP A 271 -2.78 23.69 -1.19
CA ASP A 271 -2.41 24.29 0.09
C ASP A 271 -3.20 23.60 1.21
N VAL A 272 -2.49 23.01 2.17
CA VAL A 272 -3.07 22.32 3.34
C VAL A 272 -4.01 23.22 4.16
N ASN A 273 -3.81 24.54 4.13
CA ASN A 273 -4.68 25.48 4.85
C ASN A 273 -6.06 25.61 4.17
N LYS A 274 -6.18 25.23 2.89
CA LYS A 274 -7.44 25.25 2.14
C LYS A 274 -8.26 23.97 2.32
N VAL A 275 -7.70 22.94 2.94
CA VAL A 275 -8.44 21.72 3.27
C VAL A 275 -9.58 22.09 4.23
N PRO A 276 -10.84 21.75 3.93
CA PRO A 276 -11.97 22.09 4.79
C PRO A 276 -11.90 21.33 6.12
N ASP A 277 -12.63 21.83 7.13
CA ASP A 277 -12.70 21.18 8.44
C ASP A 277 -13.40 19.83 8.39
N GLU A 278 -14.30 19.64 7.44
CA GLU A 278 -15.14 18.45 7.32
C GLU A 278 -15.17 17.99 5.86
N LEU A 279 -15.06 16.68 5.66
CA LEU A 279 -15.20 16.00 4.39
C LEU A 279 -16.17 14.83 4.54
N ILE A 280 -16.66 14.31 3.42
CA ILE A 280 -17.43 13.07 3.37
C ILE A 280 -16.71 12.10 2.44
N VAL A 281 -16.36 10.92 2.95
CA VAL A 281 -15.89 9.82 2.11
C VAL A 281 -17.08 8.91 1.80
N GLU A 282 -17.51 8.90 0.54
CA GLU A 282 -18.60 8.05 0.07
C GLU A 282 -18.03 6.77 -0.54
N PHE A 283 -18.54 5.64 -0.06
CA PHE A 283 -18.34 4.34 -0.67
C PHE A 283 -19.57 4.00 -1.50
N ASN A 284 -19.38 3.62 -2.75
CA ASN A 284 -20.44 3.24 -3.67
C ASN A 284 -20.04 1.94 -4.39
N ILE A 285 -20.20 0.82 -3.69
CA ILE A 285 -19.79 -0.49 -4.17
C ILE A 285 -20.99 -1.20 -4.78
N LYS A 286 -20.92 -1.49 -6.08
CA LYS A 286 -21.99 -2.19 -6.84
C LYS A 286 -21.76 -3.67 -7.02
N GLN A 287 -20.55 -4.13 -6.75
CA GLN A 287 -20.15 -5.49 -6.98
C GLN A 287 -18.96 -5.80 -6.06
N LEU A 288 -19.01 -6.99 -5.46
CA LEU A 288 -17.93 -7.60 -4.69
C LEU A 288 -17.69 -8.97 -5.33
N ASP A 289 -16.56 -9.13 -6.02
CA ASP A 289 -16.23 -10.27 -6.90
C ASP A 289 -17.39 -10.56 -7.88
N ASP A 290 -17.92 -11.78 -7.90
CA ASP A 290 -19.08 -12.15 -8.74
C ASP A 290 -20.45 -11.75 -8.14
N ILE A 291 -20.46 -11.19 -6.93
CA ILE A 291 -21.69 -10.85 -6.20
C ILE A 291 -22.10 -9.41 -6.53
N LYS A 292 -23.15 -9.27 -7.33
CA LYS A 292 -23.80 -7.99 -7.62
C LYS A 292 -24.64 -7.54 -6.42
N GLY A 293 -24.45 -6.30 -5.99
CA GLY A 293 -25.17 -5.71 -4.87
C GLY A 293 -25.08 -4.18 -4.86
N ASN A 294 -25.35 -3.58 -3.72
CA ASN A 294 -25.32 -2.14 -3.54
C ASN A 294 -24.99 -1.77 -2.10
N TRP A 295 -23.69 -1.71 -1.79
CA TRP A 295 -23.18 -1.21 -0.52
C TRP A 295 -22.82 0.26 -0.71
N LYS A 296 -23.75 1.13 -0.28
CA LYS A 296 -23.55 2.57 -0.29
C LYS A 296 -23.53 3.11 1.14
N LEU A 297 -22.45 3.77 1.51
CA LEU A 297 -22.34 4.46 2.80
C LEU A 297 -21.55 5.75 2.69
N SER A 298 -21.80 6.67 3.62
CA SER A 298 -21.12 7.96 3.69
C SER A 298 -20.47 8.09 5.07
N VAL A 299 -19.15 8.28 5.07
CA VAL A 299 -18.33 8.41 6.27
C VAL A 299 -18.05 9.91 6.47
N PRO A 300 -18.59 10.55 7.51
CA PRO A 300 -18.19 11.90 7.86
C PRO A 300 -16.75 11.88 8.39
N VAL A 301 -15.95 12.85 7.98
CA VAL A 301 -14.56 13.02 8.40
C VAL A 301 -14.42 14.40 9.01
N ASP A 302 -14.21 14.50 10.32
CA ASP A 302 -13.97 15.77 11.02
C ASP A 302 -12.45 15.95 11.28
N MET A 303 -11.87 17.02 10.75
CA MET A 303 -10.46 17.36 10.92
C MET A 303 -10.26 18.58 11.82
N LYS A 304 -11.30 19.17 12.44
CA LYS A 304 -11.17 20.39 13.27
C LYS A 304 -10.12 20.24 14.37
N LYS A 305 -10.15 19.12 15.09
CA LYS A 305 -9.18 18.82 16.15
C LYS A 305 -7.76 18.69 15.60
N ALA A 306 -7.59 17.99 14.47
CA ALA A 306 -6.31 17.81 13.83
C ALA A 306 -5.74 19.13 13.29
N LYS A 307 -6.56 19.93 12.62
CA LYS A 307 -6.22 21.28 12.13
C LYS A 307 -5.83 22.23 13.25
N ALA A 308 -6.54 22.21 14.37
CA ALA A 308 -6.17 23.02 15.53
C ALA A 308 -4.83 22.61 16.17
N ALA A 309 -4.42 21.35 15.99
CA ALA A 309 -3.13 20.84 16.45
C ALA A 309 -2.00 21.05 15.43
N MET A 310 -2.31 21.46 14.20
CA MET A 310 -1.28 21.72 13.20
C MET A 310 -0.49 22.99 13.51
N LYS A 311 0.79 22.95 13.17
CA LYS A 311 1.66 24.12 13.21
C LYS A 311 2.46 24.22 11.93
N THR A 312 2.44 25.41 11.33
CA THR A 312 3.26 25.72 10.16
C THR A 312 4.28 26.77 10.53
N HIS A 313 5.54 26.51 10.19
CA HIS A 313 6.64 27.44 10.33
C HIS A 313 7.11 27.87 8.95
N GLU A 314 6.93 29.15 8.65
CA GLU A 314 7.50 29.79 7.47
C GLU A 314 9.02 29.93 7.63
N ILE A 315 9.77 29.45 6.64
CA ILE A 315 11.24 29.47 6.62
C ILE A 315 11.71 30.50 5.59
N ASN A 316 11.20 30.40 4.36
CA ASN A 316 11.49 31.26 3.21
C ASN A 316 12.97 31.65 3.09
N LYS A 317 13.85 30.66 3.15
CA LYS A 317 15.29 30.84 2.94
C LYS A 317 15.69 30.27 1.60
N ALA A 318 16.31 31.12 0.79
CA ALA A 318 16.82 30.75 -0.52
C ALA A 318 18.34 30.58 -0.49
N TYR A 319 18.82 29.65 -1.31
CA TYR A 319 20.24 29.37 -1.51
C TYR A 319 20.48 28.95 -2.95
N THR A 320 21.62 29.37 -3.50
CA THR A 320 22.09 28.89 -4.80
C THR A 320 23.36 28.10 -4.55
N THR A 321 23.36 26.82 -4.90
CA THR A 321 24.51 25.96 -4.72
C THR A 321 25.64 26.40 -5.66
N PRO A 322 26.91 26.01 -5.40
CA PRO A 322 28.01 26.25 -6.33
C PRO A 322 27.75 25.70 -7.74
N GLN A 323 26.94 24.64 -7.85
CA GLN A 323 26.52 24.01 -9.09
C GLN A 323 25.34 24.73 -9.77
N GLY A 324 24.83 25.82 -9.19
CA GLY A 324 23.75 26.63 -9.76
C GLY A 324 22.33 26.16 -9.44
N LEU A 325 22.15 25.10 -8.64
CA LEU A 325 20.84 24.69 -8.17
C LEU A 325 20.29 25.75 -7.20
N LYS A 326 19.15 26.34 -7.54
CA LYS A 326 18.47 27.31 -6.68
C LYS A 326 17.42 26.59 -5.86
N LEU A 327 17.57 26.64 -4.54
CA LEU A 327 16.63 26.11 -3.57
C LEU A 327 15.99 27.25 -2.80
N ASN A 328 14.71 27.12 -2.48
CA ASN A 328 14.00 27.98 -1.56
C ASN A 328 13.21 27.08 -0.59
N VAL A 329 13.72 26.93 0.62
CA VAL A 329 13.05 26.20 1.69
C VAL A 329 11.90 27.08 2.17
N LYS A 330 10.67 26.70 1.81
CA LYS A 330 9.47 27.53 1.98
C LYS A 330 8.97 27.46 3.40
N GLN A 331 8.58 26.27 3.82
CA GLN A 331 7.90 26.05 5.09
C GLN A 331 8.04 24.59 5.52
N ILE A 332 7.81 24.36 6.81
CA ILE A 332 7.56 23.06 7.38
C ILE A 332 6.20 23.08 8.08
N THR A 333 5.43 22.01 7.94
CA THR A 333 4.11 21.85 8.56
C THR A 333 4.09 20.58 9.38
N PHE A 334 3.81 20.71 10.68
CA PHE A 334 3.59 19.62 11.62
C PHE A 334 2.09 19.34 11.69
N ALA A 335 1.71 18.11 11.35
CA ALA A 335 0.36 17.60 11.51
C ALA A 335 0.36 16.36 12.41
N PRO A 336 -0.79 15.96 12.99
CA PRO A 336 -0.86 14.79 13.86
C PRO A 336 -0.30 13.51 13.25
N SER A 337 -0.52 13.30 11.94
CA SER A 337 -0.10 12.07 11.25
C SER A 337 1.28 12.15 10.60
N GLY A 338 1.91 13.32 10.54
CA GLY A 338 3.20 13.49 9.86
C GLY A 338 3.67 14.93 9.75
N VAL A 339 4.83 15.10 9.13
CA VAL A 339 5.47 16.40 8.87
C VAL A 339 5.66 16.57 7.38
N GLU A 340 5.33 17.75 6.86
CA GLU A 340 5.55 18.13 5.46
C GLU A 340 6.61 19.22 5.38
N MET A 341 7.61 19.02 4.53
CA MET A 341 8.58 20.02 4.13
C MET A 341 8.30 20.44 2.69
N VAL A 342 8.21 21.74 2.44
CA VAL A 342 7.97 22.32 1.11
C VAL A 342 9.21 23.06 0.65
N ILE A 343 9.75 22.68 -0.51
CA ILE A 343 10.96 23.29 -1.08
C ILE A 343 10.70 23.61 -2.55
N ASP A 344 10.88 24.88 -2.93
CA ASP A 344 10.90 25.24 -4.35
C ASP A 344 12.33 25.07 -4.88
N ARG A 345 12.47 24.45 -6.04
CA ARG A 345 13.71 24.40 -6.80
C ARG A 345 13.53 25.04 -8.16
N ALA A 346 14.46 25.90 -8.54
CA ALA A 346 14.51 26.50 -9.87
C ALA A 346 15.72 25.97 -10.63
N LEU A 347 15.49 25.63 -11.90
CA LEU A 347 16.52 25.09 -12.78
C LEU A 347 17.23 26.25 -13.50
N ALA A 348 18.55 26.13 -13.67
CA ALA A 348 19.15 26.56 -14.93
C ALA A 348 18.75 25.50 -15.97
N ALA A 349 18.20 25.91 -17.12
CA ALA A 349 17.48 25.02 -18.03
C ALA A 349 18.21 23.70 -18.38
N ASN A 350 17.45 22.60 -18.47
CA ASN A 350 17.80 21.29 -19.07
C ASN A 350 18.68 20.28 -18.28
N GLU A 351 18.77 20.39 -16.95
CA GLU A 351 19.51 19.42 -16.13
C GLU A 351 18.61 18.68 -15.13
N ASN A 352 18.70 17.34 -15.07
CA ASN A 352 18.11 16.56 -13.99
C ASN A 352 18.94 16.75 -12.71
N ASN A 353 18.61 17.77 -11.93
CA ASN A 353 19.27 18.02 -10.66
C ASN A 353 18.41 17.51 -9.50
N ALA A 354 19.04 16.81 -8.57
CA ALA A 354 18.43 16.34 -7.33
C ALA A 354 19.26 16.81 -6.13
N TYR A 355 18.73 16.60 -4.93
CA TYR A 355 19.40 17.00 -3.70
C TYR A 355 18.97 16.12 -2.53
N SER A 356 19.81 16.07 -1.50
CA SER A 356 19.50 15.50 -0.19
C SER A 356 19.62 16.56 0.90
N TYR A 357 18.95 16.35 2.02
CA TYR A 357 19.07 17.19 3.21
C TYR A 357 18.68 16.40 4.46
N GLU A 358 19.09 16.92 5.61
CA GLU A 358 18.76 16.40 6.92
C GLU A 358 18.01 17.45 7.74
N LEU A 359 17.10 16.98 8.60
CA LEU A 359 16.53 17.76 9.69
C LEU A 359 17.26 17.35 10.96
N VAL A 360 18.00 18.27 11.54
CA VAL A 360 18.92 18.02 12.66
C VAL A 360 18.40 18.73 13.90
N ASN A 361 18.37 18.04 15.04
CA ASN A 361 18.00 18.65 16.31
C ASN A 361 19.17 19.40 16.98
N ASP A 362 18.89 20.05 18.10
CA ASP A 362 19.85 20.77 18.95
C ASP A 362 21.05 19.92 19.43
N LYS A 363 20.89 18.59 19.50
CA LYS A 363 21.97 17.64 19.84
C LYS A 363 22.83 17.24 18.64
N GLY A 364 22.57 17.79 17.46
CA GLY A 364 23.24 17.39 16.22
C GLY A 364 22.78 16.04 15.67
N THR A 365 21.65 15.50 16.16
CA THR A 365 21.09 14.22 15.67
C THR A 365 20.14 14.47 14.50
N ALA A 366 20.34 13.79 13.38
CA ALA A 366 19.39 13.77 12.28
C ALA A 366 18.11 13.03 12.69
N VAL A 367 16.99 13.75 12.78
CA VAL A 367 15.67 13.19 13.13
C VAL A 367 14.85 12.80 11.90
N ALA A 368 15.23 13.32 10.74
CA ALA A 368 14.70 12.94 9.44
C ALA A 368 15.70 13.32 8.35
N ALA A 369 15.65 12.64 7.21
CA ALA A 369 16.49 12.95 6.07
C ALA A 369 15.78 12.61 4.76
N TRP A 370 15.97 13.47 3.77
CA TRP A 370 15.51 13.25 2.41
C TRP A 370 16.69 13.03 1.48
N ASP A 371 16.50 12.17 0.50
CA ASP A 371 17.44 11.90 -0.59
C ASP A 371 16.65 11.48 -1.83
N SER A 372 17.26 11.60 -3.00
CA SER A 372 16.64 11.23 -4.27
C SER A 372 16.25 9.75 -4.30
N THR A 373 15.09 9.46 -4.88
CA THR A 373 14.64 8.08 -5.12
C THR A 373 15.51 7.32 -6.11
N ALA A 374 16.32 8.03 -6.91
CA ALA A 374 17.23 7.45 -7.87
C ALA A 374 18.54 6.93 -7.24
N VAL A 375 18.88 7.34 -6.02
CA VAL A 375 20.05 6.82 -5.29
C VAL A 375 19.73 5.41 -4.79
N ILE A 376 20.64 4.47 -5.04
CA ILE A 376 20.51 3.07 -4.61
C ILE A 376 20.31 2.97 -3.11
N TYR A 377 19.58 1.94 -2.68
CA TYR A 377 19.14 1.78 -1.29
C TYR A 377 20.30 1.85 -0.28
N GLU A 378 21.44 1.24 -0.58
CA GLU A 378 22.62 1.15 0.29
C GLU A 378 23.33 2.49 0.51
N ALA A 379 23.21 3.41 -0.45
CA ALA A 379 23.79 4.75 -0.39
C ALA A 379 22.76 5.82 0.00
N ASN A 380 21.47 5.48 -0.06
CA ASN A 380 20.38 6.43 0.11
C ASN A 380 20.27 6.90 1.57
N LYS A 381 20.27 8.21 1.79
CA LYS A 381 20.24 8.79 3.13
C LYS A 381 18.83 8.96 3.70
N ARG A 382 17.77 8.57 2.99
CA ARG A 382 16.39 8.78 3.46
C ARG A 382 16.14 8.10 4.79
N SER A 383 15.69 8.89 5.76
CA SER A 383 15.30 8.42 7.08
C SER A 383 14.02 9.11 7.54
N ASN A 384 13.21 8.36 8.30
CA ASN A 384 11.91 8.82 8.81
C ASN A 384 10.90 9.29 7.73
N VAL A 385 11.10 8.94 6.46
CA VAL A 385 10.20 9.29 5.34
C VAL A 385 8.97 8.39 5.34
N ILE A 386 7.79 8.96 5.03
CA ILE A 386 6.58 8.18 4.76
C ILE A 386 6.67 7.63 3.32
N ARG A 387 6.83 6.31 3.16
CA ARG A 387 7.16 5.67 1.87
C ARG A 387 5.96 5.29 1.02
N ASP A 388 4.83 5.00 1.65
CA ASP A 388 3.70 4.31 1.01
C ASP A 388 2.63 5.26 0.45
N VAL A 389 2.83 6.59 0.58
CA VAL A 389 1.87 7.56 0.05
C VAL A 389 2.14 7.81 -1.43
N LYS A 390 1.24 7.31 -2.29
CA LYS A 390 1.34 7.38 -3.76
C LYS A 390 0.92 8.74 -4.35
N TRP A 391 1.37 9.86 -3.77
CA TRP A 391 1.21 11.19 -4.38
C TRP A 391 2.38 11.60 -5.26
N GLU A 392 2.14 12.65 -6.04
CA GLU A 392 3.19 13.37 -6.73
C GLU A 392 3.97 14.24 -5.73
N HIS A 393 5.21 13.85 -5.44
CA HIS A 393 6.11 14.58 -4.56
C HIS A 393 6.61 15.91 -5.15
N THR A 394 6.29 16.21 -6.41
CA THR A 394 6.84 17.37 -7.11
C THR A 394 5.79 17.99 -8.03
N HIS A 395 5.51 19.28 -7.89
CA HIS A 395 4.65 20.03 -8.81
C HIS A 395 5.48 21.00 -9.66
N SER A 396 5.22 21.07 -10.97
CA SER A 396 5.81 22.11 -11.81
C SER A 396 5.37 23.51 -11.38
N THR A 397 6.28 24.47 -11.42
CA THR A 397 6.03 25.89 -11.19
C THR A 397 6.53 26.70 -12.39
N GLU A 398 6.17 27.99 -12.49
CA GLU A 398 6.61 28.86 -13.60
C GLU A 398 8.15 28.91 -13.74
N SER A 399 8.87 28.80 -12.62
CA SER A 399 10.33 28.92 -12.56
C SER A 399 11.06 27.60 -12.29
N GLY A 400 10.36 26.46 -12.24
CA GLY A 400 10.97 25.17 -11.91
C GLY A 400 9.97 24.17 -11.33
N ALA A 401 10.22 23.72 -10.10
CA ALA A 401 9.40 22.73 -9.42
C ALA A 401 9.28 23.00 -7.93
N ARG A 402 8.20 22.52 -7.32
CA ARG A 402 7.94 22.53 -5.89
C ARG A 402 7.93 21.10 -5.40
N ASP A 403 8.85 20.75 -4.51
CA ASP A 403 8.94 19.45 -3.91
C ASP A 403 8.22 19.42 -2.55
N PHE A 404 7.55 18.30 -2.29
CA PHE A 404 6.82 17.98 -1.09
C PHE A 404 7.38 16.70 -0.48
N HIS A 405 8.04 16.85 0.65
CA HIS A 405 8.69 15.76 1.37
C HIS A 405 7.95 15.50 2.68
N TYR A 406 7.66 14.23 2.94
CA TYR A 406 6.82 13.84 4.06
C TYR A 406 7.56 12.88 4.98
N PHE A 407 7.49 13.18 6.27
CA PHE A 407 8.12 12.42 7.32
C PHE A 407 7.07 11.96 8.33
N TYR A 408 7.32 10.83 8.98
CA TYR A 408 6.55 10.47 10.17
C TYR A 408 6.70 11.57 11.24
N PRO A 409 5.77 11.66 12.21
CA PRO A 409 5.77 12.72 13.20
C PRO A 409 7.15 12.95 13.85
N ILE A 410 7.58 14.20 13.84
CA ILE A 410 8.81 14.67 14.50
C ILE A 410 8.38 15.47 15.73
N ASP A 411 9.12 15.32 16.83
CA ASP A 411 8.89 16.06 18.06
C ASP A 411 9.07 17.57 17.85
N GLU A 412 7.94 18.29 17.84
CA GLU A 412 7.89 19.74 17.62
C GLU A 412 8.43 20.57 18.78
N SER A 413 8.74 19.96 19.93
CA SER A 413 9.37 20.68 21.04
C SER A 413 10.88 20.90 20.84
N GLN A 414 11.48 20.19 19.88
CA GLN A 414 12.91 20.28 19.60
C GLN A 414 13.20 21.42 18.63
N ASN A 415 14.31 22.13 18.83
CA ASN A 415 14.84 23.02 17.81
C ASN A 415 15.25 22.20 16.60
N LEU A 416 14.86 22.62 15.40
CA LEU A 416 15.23 21.94 14.17
C LEU A 416 16.04 22.86 13.25
N THR A 417 17.06 22.28 12.63
CA THR A 417 17.89 22.91 11.61
C THR A 417 17.79 22.09 10.34
N PHE A 418 17.47 22.74 9.23
CA PHE A 418 17.63 22.18 7.90
C PHE A 418 19.11 22.21 7.55
N LYS A 419 19.68 21.07 7.17
CA LYS A 419 21.06 20.95 6.71
C LYS A 419 21.07 20.37 5.30
N LEU A 420 21.50 21.16 4.33
CA LEU A 420 21.66 20.67 2.96
C LEU A 420 22.75 19.59 2.94
N GLY A 421 22.45 18.48 2.28
CA GLY A 421 23.37 17.38 2.08
C GLY A 421 24.03 17.46 0.71
N SER A 422 23.86 16.39 -0.06
CA SER A 422 24.45 16.28 -1.39
C SER A 422 23.60 17.01 -2.44
N VAL A 423 24.26 17.55 -3.46
CA VAL A 423 23.62 18.04 -4.69
C VAL A 423 24.03 17.11 -5.82
N TYR A 424 23.07 16.63 -6.59
CA TYR A 424 23.29 15.73 -7.72
C TYR A 424 23.10 16.51 -9.01
N THR A 425 24.10 16.49 -9.89
CA THR A 425 24.05 17.18 -11.19
C THR A 425 24.47 16.30 -12.34
N GLU A 426 23.86 16.53 -13.50
CA GLU A 426 24.32 15.93 -14.75
C GLU A 426 25.59 16.63 -15.22
N GLU A 427 26.66 15.86 -15.43
CA GLU A 427 27.92 16.34 -16.00
C GLU A 427 28.27 15.57 -17.27
N ALA A 428 29.12 16.17 -18.12
CA ALA A 428 29.55 15.55 -19.37
C ALA A 428 30.39 14.29 -19.10
N ALA A 429 30.07 13.22 -19.82
CA ALA A 429 30.81 11.96 -19.86
C ALA A 429 31.22 11.63 -21.30
N ALA A 430 32.20 10.74 -21.46
CA ALA A 430 32.69 10.32 -22.77
C ALA A 430 32.97 8.82 -22.85
N LEU A 431 32.23 8.03 -22.06
CA LEU A 431 32.35 6.57 -22.09
C LEU A 431 32.08 6.05 -23.51
N THR A 432 32.99 5.24 -24.01
CA THR A 432 32.79 4.44 -25.23
C THR A 432 33.34 3.04 -25.00
N ALA A 433 32.46 2.06 -24.82
CA ALA A 433 32.80 0.66 -24.70
C ALA A 433 32.51 -0.07 -26.02
N LYS A 434 33.57 -0.50 -26.72
CA LYS A 434 33.46 -1.29 -27.96
C LYS A 434 33.56 -2.78 -27.63
N LEU A 435 32.44 -3.48 -27.77
CA LEU A 435 32.28 -4.87 -27.40
C LEU A 435 32.30 -5.75 -28.65
N ASP A 436 33.40 -6.48 -28.85
CA ASP A 436 33.46 -7.52 -29.89
C ASP A 436 32.62 -8.72 -29.46
N THR A 437 31.56 -9.01 -30.21
CA THR A 437 30.59 -10.05 -29.84
C THR A 437 31.18 -11.45 -29.94
N ASN A 438 32.13 -11.71 -30.85
CA ASN A 438 32.81 -13.00 -30.94
C ASN A 438 33.70 -13.25 -29.72
N ARG A 439 34.34 -12.20 -29.19
CA ARG A 439 35.13 -12.29 -27.96
C ARG A 439 34.23 -12.54 -26.74
N LEU A 440 33.10 -11.84 -26.66
CA LEU A 440 32.08 -12.08 -25.62
C LEU A 440 31.55 -13.51 -25.70
N GLU A 441 31.23 -14.03 -26.89
CA GLU A 441 30.77 -15.42 -27.08
C GLU A 441 31.78 -16.46 -26.59
N LYS A 442 33.08 -16.14 -26.68
CA LYS A 442 34.19 -16.91 -26.12
C LYS A 442 34.42 -16.68 -24.61
N LYS A 443 33.48 -16.00 -23.95
CA LYS A 443 33.50 -15.65 -22.52
C LYS A 443 34.65 -14.73 -22.12
N GLU A 444 35.21 -13.98 -23.06
CA GLU A 444 36.18 -12.94 -22.72
C GLU A 444 35.48 -11.77 -22.01
N VAL A 445 36.24 -11.10 -21.15
CA VAL A 445 35.79 -9.92 -20.41
C VAL A 445 36.29 -8.66 -21.12
N ILE A 446 35.41 -7.68 -21.29
CA ILE A 446 35.74 -6.40 -21.91
C ILE A 446 35.50 -5.29 -20.89
N THR A 447 36.53 -4.50 -20.59
CA THR A 447 36.44 -3.40 -19.63
C THR A 447 36.60 -2.05 -20.32
N ALA A 448 35.75 -1.09 -19.96
CA ALA A 448 35.84 0.31 -20.34
C ALA A 448 35.92 1.18 -19.08
N LYS A 449 36.58 2.33 -19.19
CA LYS A 449 36.73 3.28 -18.08
C LYS A 449 36.45 4.69 -18.58
N ASP A 450 35.80 5.48 -17.76
CA ASP A 450 35.63 6.92 -18.01
C ASP A 450 35.61 7.65 -16.67
N GLN A 451 36.40 8.73 -16.55
CA GLN A 451 36.44 9.60 -15.37
C GLN A 451 36.46 8.88 -14.00
N GLY A 452 37.16 7.74 -13.92
CA GLY A 452 37.30 6.92 -12.71
C GLY A 452 36.24 5.83 -12.52
N ASP A 453 35.15 5.87 -13.28
CA ASP A 453 34.17 4.79 -13.38
C ASP A 453 34.76 3.64 -14.21
N GLN A 454 34.45 2.41 -13.81
CA GLN A 454 34.88 1.20 -14.51
C GLN A 454 33.66 0.33 -14.82
N PHE A 455 33.51 -0.03 -16.10
CA PHE A 455 32.45 -0.89 -16.60
C PHE A 455 33.05 -2.13 -17.20
N THR A 456 32.56 -3.29 -16.79
CA THR A 456 33.02 -4.60 -17.23
C THR A 456 31.87 -5.35 -17.86
N PHE A 457 32.03 -5.81 -19.08
CA PHE A 457 31.02 -6.54 -19.86
C PHE A 457 31.50 -7.96 -20.12
N LYS A 458 30.59 -8.91 -19.97
CA LYS A 458 30.85 -10.35 -20.17
C LYS A 458 29.61 -11.03 -20.71
N LYS A 459 29.78 -12.17 -21.39
CA LYS A 459 28.65 -13.01 -21.78
C LYS A 459 27.84 -13.39 -20.55
N TYR A 460 26.52 -13.23 -20.64
CA TYR A 460 25.62 -13.66 -19.59
C TYR A 460 25.75 -15.17 -19.36
N GLN A 461 25.82 -15.54 -18.09
CA GLN A 461 25.78 -16.93 -17.64
C GLN A 461 24.72 -16.99 -16.55
N LYS A 462 23.66 -17.77 -16.80
CA LYS A 462 22.64 -18.02 -15.79
C LYS A 462 23.32 -18.60 -14.55
N ASP A 463 23.13 -17.97 -13.40
CA ASP A 463 23.59 -18.52 -12.13
C ASP A 463 22.78 -19.80 -11.84
N PRO A 464 23.43 -20.98 -11.74
CA PRO A 464 22.74 -22.22 -11.45
C PRO A 464 22.10 -22.25 -10.05
N ASN A 465 22.46 -21.32 -9.17
CA ASN A 465 21.93 -21.20 -7.81
C ASN A 465 20.95 -20.02 -7.65
N ALA A 466 20.64 -19.28 -8.72
CA ALA A 466 19.65 -18.21 -8.63
C ALA A 466 18.28 -18.79 -8.26
N VAL A 467 17.71 -18.29 -7.15
CA VAL A 467 16.46 -18.79 -6.53
C VAL A 467 15.20 -18.54 -7.38
N VAL A 468 15.34 -18.04 -8.61
CA VAL A 468 14.20 -17.81 -9.52
C VAL A 468 13.92 -19.06 -10.35
N ASP A 469 13.71 -20.19 -9.67
CA ASP A 469 13.08 -21.38 -10.27
C ASP A 469 11.57 -21.28 -10.04
N PHE A 470 10.90 -20.46 -10.85
CA PHE A 470 9.55 -20.84 -11.25
C PHE A 470 9.71 -21.99 -12.25
N GLU A 471 9.13 -23.16 -11.97
CA GLU A 471 9.08 -24.25 -12.96
C GLU A 471 8.53 -23.68 -14.28
N GLY A 472 9.38 -23.59 -15.32
CA GLY A 472 9.04 -23.03 -16.63
C GLY A 472 9.70 -21.69 -17.00
N TYR A 473 10.55 -21.09 -16.16
CA TYR A 473 11.29 -19.87 -16.52
C TYR A 473 12.40 -20.17 -17.55
N ASP A 474 12.08 -20.01 -18.84
CA ASP A 474 12.96 -20.33 -19.98
C ASP A 474 13.56 -19.09 -20.70
N GLY A 475 13.45 -17.91 -20.08
CA GLY A 475 13.94 -16.63 -20.60
C GLY A 475 13.08 -15.44 -20.17
N HIS A 476 13.26 -14.30 -20.83
CA HIS A 476 12.45 -13.10 -20.62
C HIS A 476 11.04 -13.29 -21.20
N HIS A 477 10.02 -12.88 -20.45
CA HIS A 477 8.63 -12.99 -20.88
C HIS A 477 7.89 -11.67 -20.71
N ARG A 478 6.97 -11.41 -21.63
CA ARG A 478 5.95 -10.38 -21.47
C ARG A 478 4.65 -11.03 -21.03
N VAL A 479 4.02 -10.49 -19.99
CA VAL A 479 2.65 -10.86 -19.60
C VAL A 479 1.67 -10.10 -20.49
N ASN A 480 0.76 -10.83 -21.12
CA ASN A 480 -0.32 -10.30 -21.95
C ASN A 480 -1.52 -9.92 -21.09
N ASP A 481 -2.43 -9.11 -21.62
CA ASP A 481 -3.62 -8.63 -20.88
C ASP A 481 -4.56 -9.77 -20.43
N ASP A 482 -4.49 -10.92 -21.09
CA ASP A 482 -5.24 -12.14 -20.75
C ASP A 482 -4.53 -13.05 -19.72
N GLY A 483 -3.39 -12.61 -19.18
CA GLY A 483 -2.58 -13.35 -18.21
C GLY A 483 -1.67 -14.41 -18.82
N THR A 484 -1.69 -14.61 -20.14
CA THR A 484 -0.72 -15.48 -20.82
C THR A 484 0.65 -14.82 -20.90
N THR A 485 1.71 -15.60 -21.08
CA THR A 485 3.08 -15.07 -21.24
C THR A 485 3.61 -15.34 -22.64
N THR A 486 4.20 -14.33 -23.27
CA THR A 486 4.94 -14.48 -24.52
C THR A 486 6.43 -14.38 -24.25
N LYS A 487 7.18 -15.41 -24.64
CA LYS A 487 8.63 -15.39 -24.57
C LYS A 487 9.19 -14.31 -25.48
N LEU A 488 10.11 -13.52 -24.96
CA LEU A 488 10.83 -12.48 -25.69
C LEU A 488 12.13 -13.07 -26.23
N GLU A 489 12.34 -12.92 -27.53
CA GLU A 489 13.63 -13.22 -28.15
C GLU A 489 14.59 -12.05 -27.95
N GLY A 490 15.86 -12.34 -27.69
CA GLY A 490 16.87 -11.31 -27.51
C GLY A 490 18.20 -11.86 -27.03
N TYR A 491 19.10 -10.94 -26.69
CA TYR A 491 20.44 -11.26 -26.22
C TYR A 491 20.71 -10.69 -24.83
N ASP A 492 21.22 -11.55 -23.94
CA ASP A 492 21.65 -11.17 -22.59
C ASP A 492 23.14 -10.85 -22.54
N LEU A 493 23.46 -9.63 -22.09
CA LEU A 493 24.81 -9.18 -21.80
C LEU A 493 24.95 -8.87 -20.31
N ALA A 494 25.84 -9.57 -19.62
CA ALA A 494 26.10 -9.26 -18.22
C ALA A 494 27.07 -8.06 -18.11
N PHE A 495 26.82 -7.21 -17.12
CA PHE A 495 27.71 -6.10 -16.80
C PHE A 495 27.97 -5.98 -15.30
N GLU A 496 29.11 -5.38 -14.99
CA GLU A 496 29.48 -4.90 -13.68
C GLU A 496 29.95 -3.44 -13.82
N ALA A 497 29.45 -2.55 -12.97
CA ALA A 497 29.87 -1.15 -12.93
C ALA A 497 30.40 -0.82 -11.54
N THR A 498 31.64 -0.36 -11.44
CA THR A 498 32.20 0.24 -10.23
C THR A 498 32.31 1.73 -10.47
N LEU A 499 31.47 2.51 -9.80
CA LEU A 499 31.47 3.96 -9.93
C LEU A 499 32.58 4.58 -9.08
N SER A 500 33.09 5.72 -9.55
CA SER A 500 34.04 6.54 -8.83
C SER A 500 33.38 7.17 -7.59
N PRO A 501 34.15 7.58 -6.56
CA PRO A 501 33.57 8.18 -5.34
C PRO A 501 32.80 9.48 -5.57
N ASP A 502 33.09 10.17 -6.67
CA ASP A 502 32.45 11.44 -7.05
C ASP A 502 31.22 11.20 -7.94
N THR A 503 31.09 10.02 -8.55
CA THR A 503 29.93 9.64 -9.33
C THR A 503 28.79 9.27 -8.38
N ALA A 504 27.61 9.85 -8.61
CA ALA A 504 26.46 9.56 -7.77
C ALA A 504 26.12 8.07 -7.82
N ALA A 505 25.74 7.51 -6.67
CA ALA A 505 25.30 6.12 -6.52
C ALA A 505 23.91 5.89 -7.13
N MET A 506 23.75 6.25 -8.40
CA MET A 506 22.55 6.11 -9.21
C MET A 506 22.85 5.18 -10.39
N GLY A 507 21.82 4.55 -10.95
CA GLY A 507 21.98 3.60 -12.06
C GLY A 507 22.66 4.24 -13.28
N PRO A 508 23.88 3.82 -13.68
CA PRO A 508 24.62 4.47 -14.78
C PRO A 508 23.99 4.23 -16.16
N TYR A 509 23.16 3.20 -16.26
CA TYR A 509 22.46 2.78 -17.48
C TYR A 509 21.39 3.77 -17.95
N GLN A 510 21.00 4.76 -17.12
CA GLN A 510 20.04 5.80 -17.50
C GLN A 510 20.54 6.67 -18.67
N TYR A 511 21.85 6.72 -18.90
CA TYR A 511 22.48 7.51 -19.97
C TYR A 511 23.08 6.67 -21.10
N TRP A 512 22.97 5.34 -21.02
CA TRP A 512 23.60 4.47 -22.01
C TRP A 512 22.82 4.48 -23.32
N THR A 513 23.57 4.69 -24.41
CA THR A 513 23.12 4.42 -25.77
C THR A 513 23.88 3.23 -26.31
N ILE A 514 23.17 2.24 -26.85
CA ILE A 514 23.76 1.03 -27.45
C ILE A 514 23.55 1.08 -28.96
N THR A 515 24.64 0.98 -29.72
CA THR A 515 24.63 0.88 -31.18
C THR A 515 25.46 -0.30 -31.69
N ASP A 516 25.40 -0.62 -32.98
CA ASP A 516 26.33 -1.55 -33.63
C ASP A 516 27.39 -0.85 -34.51
N GLU A 517 28.26 -1.62 -35.17
CA GLU A 517 29.28 -1.08 -36.08
C GLU A 517 28.72 -0.32 -37.31
N THR A 518 27.44 -0.51 -37.62
CA THR A 518 26.75 0.16 -38.74
C THR A 518 26.09 1.47 -38.30
N GLY A 519 26.08 1.74 -36.99
CA GLY A 519 25.38 2.87 -36.39
C GLY A 519 23.90 2.59 -36.10
N LYS A 520 23.43 1.34 -36.24
CA LYS A 520 22.07 0.98 -35.84
C LYS A 520 21.96 1.10 -34.32
N LYS A 521 21.00 1.90 -33.85
CA LYS A 521 20.69 2.08 -32.44
C LYS A 521 19.70 1.00 -31.97
N TYR A 522 19.91 0.49 -30.76
CA TYR A 522 18.98 -0.40 -30.08
C TYR A 522 18.18 0.41 -29.05
N GLU A 523 16.85 0.39 -29.18
CA GLU A 523 15.94 1.16 -28.30
C GLU A 523 15.14 0.26 -27.36
N ASP A 524 14.87 -0.99 -27.78
CA ASP A 524 14.17 -1.99 -26.97
C ASP A 524 15.15 -2.74 -26.05
N ILE A 525 15.52 -2.10 -24.94
CA ILE A 525 16.51 -2.60 -23.99
C ILE A 525 15.90 -2.68 -22.58
N ASP A 526 16.03 -3.84 -21.93
CA ASP A 526 15.75 -3.96 -20.49
C ASP A 526 17.05 -4.01 -19.70
N TYR A 527 17.11 -3.26 -18.61
CA TYR A 527 18.20 -3.29 -17.64
C TYR A 527 17.71 -3.97 -16.36
N LEU A 528 18.31 -5.11 -16.03
CA LEU A 528 18.00 -5.88 -14.84
C LEU A 528 19.17 -5.76 -13.87
N ILE A 529 18.94 -5.12 -12.74
CA ILE A 529 19.95 -5.00 -11.69
C ILE A 529 19.79 -6.19 -10.75
N ASN A 530 20.80 -7.05 -10.75
CA ASN A 530 20.81 -8.27 -9.94
C ASN A 530 21.30 -7.96 -8.53
N LYS A 531 22.22 -6.99 -8.40
CA LYS A 531 22.87 -6.66 -7.15
C LYS A 531 23.39 -5.23 -7.16
N THR A 532 23.26 -4.58 -6.01
CA THR A 532 23.86 -3.29 -5.68
C THR A 532 24.69 -3.45 -4.41
N GLU A 533 25.85 -2.80 -4.39
CA GLU A 533 26.64 -2.64 -3.16
C GLU A 533 27.11 -1.19 -3.07
N TYR A 534 27.32 -0.71 -1.84
CA TYR A 534 27.96 0.56 -1.59
C TYR A 534 29.09 0.37 -0.56
N LYS A 535 30.33 0.58 -0.99
CA LYS A 535 31.52 0.36 -0.16
C LYS A 535 32.62 1.35 -0.49
N ASN A 536 33.26 1.90 0.54
CA ASN A 536 34.33 2.89 0.40
C ASN A 536 33.93 4.06 -0.53
N ASP A 537 32.73 4.60 -0.30
CA ASP A 537 32.10 5.66 -1.10
C ASP A 537 31.86 5.32 -2.58
N ARG A 538 31.96 4.05 -2.98
CA ARG A 538 31.75 3.60 -4.36
C ARG A 538 30.51 2.73 -4.46
N ALA A 539 29.69 3.03 -5.46
CA ALA A 539 28.59 2.17 -5.85
C ALA A 539 29.08 1.09 -6.82
N ILE A 540 28.68 -0.15 -6.56
CA ILE A 540 28.93 -1.30 -7.41
C ILE A 540 27.57 -1.83 -7.87
N PHE A 541 27.43 -2.01 -9.17
CA PHE A 541 26.25 -2.58 -9.80
C PHE A 541 26.65 -3.86 -10.51
N GLU A 542 25.87 -4.91 -10.32
CA GLU A 542 25.93 -6.11 -11.16
C GLU A 542 24.55 -6.34 -11.78
N GLY A 543 24.51 -6.57 -13.08
CA GLY A 543 23.24 -6.68 -13.79
C GLY A 543 23.36 -7.32 -15.17
N THR A 544 22.21 -7.36 -15.84
CA THR A 544 22.05 -7.89 -17.19
C THR A 544 21.37 -6.83 -18.06
N ILE A 545 21.88 -6.65 -19.27
CA ILE A 545 21.29 -5.88 -20.35
C ILE A 545 20.63 -6.90 -21.29
N PHE A 546 19.31 -6.79 -21.48
CA PHE A 546 18.58 -7.62 -22.43
C PHE A 546 18.22 -6.80 -23.68
N LEU A 547 18.85 -7.14 -24.80
CA LEU A 547 18.60 -6.55 -26.11
C LEU A 547 17.47 -7.31 -26.81
N LYS A 548 16.26 -6.73 -26.86
CA LYS A 548 15.09 -7.40 -27.44
C LYS A 548 15.18 -7.52 -28.95
N ASN A 549 14.50 -8.52 -29.49
CA ASN A 549 14.34 -8.76 -30.93
C ASN A 549 15.68 -8.91 -31.69
N LEU A 550 16.74 -9.32 -30.97
CA LEU A 550 18.06 -9.52 -31.52
C LEU A 550 18.31 -11.02 -31.78
N THR A 551 18.00 -11.48 -32.99
CA THR A 551 18.16 -12.88 -33.39
C THR A 551 19.58 -13.22 -33.83
N THR A 552 20.32 -12.22 -34.34
CA THR A 552 21.75 -12.34 -34.68
C THR A 552 22.53 -11.19 -34.07
N LEU A 553 23.65 -11.52 -33.42
CA LEU A 553 24.55 -10.50 -32.87
C LEU A 553 25.28 -9.76 -34.00
N PRO A 554 25.39 -8.42 -33.93
CA PRO A 554 26.28 -7.67 -34.80
C PRO A 554 27.74 -8.04 -34.51
N LYS A 555 28.70 -7.61 -35.35
CA LYS A 555 30.13 -7.89 -35.06
C LYS A 555 30.60 -7.14 -33.83
N GLN A 556 30.04 -5.95 -33.60
CA GLN A 556 30.39 -5.12 -32.48
C GLN A 556 29.14 -4.46 -31.90
N LEU A 557 29.03 -4.46 -30.57
CA LEU A 557 28.14 -3.57 -29.84
C LEU A 557 28.95 -2.41 -29.28
N ILE A 558 28.42 -1.20 -29.32
CA ILE A 558 29.06 0.02 -28.85
C ILE A 558 28.15 0.65 -27.82
N ILE A 559 28.60 0.69 -26.57
CA ILE A 559 27.89 1.36 -25.48
C ILE A 559 28.55 2.71 -25.26
N THR A 560 27.75 3.78 -25.33
CA THR A 560 28.21 5.15 -25.15
C THR A 560 27.43 5.85 -24.04
N THR A 561 28.08 6.78 -23.35
CA THR A 561 27.37 7.80 -22.57
C THR A 561 27.97 9.18 -22.80
N GLU A 562 27.09 10.18 -22.93
CA GLU A 562 27.46 11.60 -23.03
C GLU A 562 27.31 12.32 -21.67
N LYS A 563 26.67 11.66 -20.71
CA LYS A 563 26.37 12.22 -19.39
C LYS A 563 26.63 11.23 -18.27
N ARG A 564 26.88 11.76 -17.08
CA ARG A 564 26.87 11.01 -15.82
C ARG A 564 26.26 11.87 -14.74
N MET A 565 25.78 11.22 -13.68
CA MET A 565 25.35 11.92 -12.48
C MET A 565 26.51 12.03 -11.50
N VAL A 566 26.80 13.24 -11.03
CA VAL A 566 27.88 13.52 -10.06
C VAL A 566 27.27 13.92 -8.72
N GLU A 567 27.85 13.43 -7.63
CA GLU A 567 27.45 13.78 -6.27
C GLU A 567 28.39 14.84 -5.68
N HIS A 568 27.85 16.03 -5.44
CA HIS A 568 28.56 17.13 -4.79
C HIS A 568 28.27 17.11 -3.29
N LYS A 569 29.21 16.60 -2.49
CA LYS A 569 29.08 16.43 -1.02
C LYS A 569 29.42 17.69 -0.20
N ASN A 570 30.12 18.66 -0.80
CA ASN A 570 30.68 19.82 -0.08
C ASN A 570 29.76 21.04 -0.12
N VAL A 571 28.49 20.88 0.27
CA VAL A 571 27.54 22.01 0.31
C VAL A 571 27.21 22.35 1.75
N GLU A 572 27.87 23.39 2.27
CA GLU A 572 27.64 23.88 3.64
C GLU A 572 26.52 24.92 3.64
N TRP A 573 25.27 24.45 3.76
CA TRP A 573 24.14 25.33 3.98
C TRP A 573 23.22 24.79 5.07
N GLU A 574 23.08 25.59 6.13
CA GLU A 574 22.22 25.29 7.27
C GLU A 574 21.25 26.43 7.52
N VAL A 575 20.01 26.09 7.84
CA VAL A 575 18.93 27.03 8.12
C VAL A 575 18.21 26.61 9.40
N PRO A 576 18.25 27.42 10.47
CA PRO A 576 17.38 27.22 11.62
C PRO A 576 15.92 27.32 11.15
N ILE A 577 15.14 26.27 11.41
CA ILE A 577 13.74 26.16 10.99
C ILE A 577 12.87 26.88 12.02
N TYR A 578 13.02 26.54 13.30
CA TYR A 578 12.44 27.27 14.42
C TYR A 578 13.17 26.92 15.72
N ALA A 579 13.02 27.82 16.71
CA ALA A 579 13.38 27.53 18.09
C ALA A 579 12.12 27.01 18.82
N GLY A 580 12.14 25.76 19.27
CA GLY A 580 11.21 25.21 20.24
C GLY A 580 11.14 26.12 21.46
N LYS A 581 9.92 26.40 21.91
CA LYS A 581 9.66 27.23 23.10
C LYS A 581 9.49 26.36 24.33
#